data_AF-A0A954WE38-F1
#
_entry.id   AF-A0A954WE38-F1
#
_cell.length_a   1.000
_cell.length_b   1.000
_cell.length_c   1.000
_cell.angle_alpha   90.00
_cell.angle_beta   90.00
_cell.angle_gamma   90.00
#
_symmetry.space_group_name_H-M   'P 1'
#
loop_
_entity.id
_entity.type
_entity.pdbx_description
1 polymer ?
#
loop_
_entity_poly.entity_id
_entity_poly.type
_entity_poly.pdbx_seq_one_letter_code
_entity_poly.pdbx_strand_id
1 'polypeptide(L)'
;MAIDSSVGSLLDRQDLIRVREPLGIASSPILAPGTDVTGQTRLNDPNVETPRGQGEDTFIDRGALDRSDITGPTAILLNPRDNDADGIDLLSNVPTVVRLDADAVLSNFRIQFVDGIEPANPANGVGVNDTTVLSNAVTVTENGRVLVDGIDYTFDYNSTSDTMILTPLSGIWRSDRVYTITLNNTDQFRIDAPTGAALADGDQFRISDASGPLGSVGNTVDFEFERGYSVQIPQTTVMTIPALGGRLGGIRDGERFTVDDGVNVPITFEFDKDGAKFQPSAVAITYTNTSTADDIAKAVVDALAAQNLNLAPRNLGDGRIHLGVTPQHLVTLGPNSNLVLTGVTAGVSDGEVFVIDDGDKFVTFEFDSNGFTETGNVPIAFTRFDTHEDIADAMVRAISATIPNAITNPSPSPRLDGLQLPEHVGNGLVHLGGAERHVLRTGLVARPTGMLPVLTTTGRPGVRAD
;
A
#
# COMPACT_ATOMS: atom_id res chain seq x y z
N MET A 1 26.07 41.04 19.30
CA MET A 1 27.52 41.04 18.95
C MET A 1 28.28 40.93 20.26
N ALA A 2 28.75 39.74 20.61
CA ALA A 2 29.69 39.54 21.70
C ALA A 2 31.08 40.00 21.24
N ILE A 3 31.85 40.65 22.11
CA ILE A 3 33.22 41.09 21.82
C ILE A 3 34.14 39.91 22.09
N ASP A 4 34.68 39.30 21.03
CA ASP A 4 35.66 38.20 21.07
C ASP A 4 37.05 38.72 21.51
N SER A 5 37.18 39.00 22.80
CA SER A 5 38.44 39.42 23.45
C SER A 5 38.49 38.94 24.90
N SER A 6 38.16 37.66 25.11
CA SER A 6 38.17 37.05 26.42
C SER A 6 39.58 37.00 27.02
N VAL A 7 39.68 37.37 28.30
CA VAL A 7 40.87 37.21 29.13
C VAL A 7 40.39 36.48 30.37
N GLY A 8 40.64 35.17 30.45
CA GLY A 8 40.13 34.29 31.52
C GLY A 8 40.67 34.64 32.92
N SER A 9 41.78 35.37 33.00
CA SER A 9 42.26 35.99 34.23
C SER A 9 43.04 37.27 33.96
N LEU A 10 42.79 38.32 34.75
CA LEU A 10 43.69 39.46 34.81
C LEU A 10 44.71 39.19 35.91
N LEU A 11 45.94 38.89 35.50
CA LEU A 11 47.05 38.67 36.41
C LEU A 11 47.28 39.90 37.29
N ASP A 12 47.64 39.66 38.55
CA ASP A 12 47.96 40.74 39.48
C ASP A 12 49.18 41.53 38.98
N ARG A 13 49.25 42.82 39.31
CA ARG A 13 50.31 43.70 38.80
C ARG A 13 51.65 43.26 39.37
N GLN A 14 52.64 42.97 38.51
CA GLN A 14 53.96 42.47 38.93
C GLN A 14 54.65 43.32 40.00
N ASP A 15 54.45 44.65 39.98
CA ASP A 15 55.02 45.56 40.98
C ASP A 15 54.36 45.41 42.36
N LEU A 16 53.07 45.05 42.39
CA LEU A 16 52.33 44.75 43.63
C LEU A 16 52.70 43.38 44.18
N ILE A 17 52.89 42.39 43.30
CA ILE A 17 53.36 41.04 43.69
C ILE A 17 54.73 41.16 44.37
N ARG A 18 55.68 41.92 43.80
CA ARG A 18 57.04 42.11 44.33
C ARG A 18 57.10 42.70 45.73
N VAL A 19 56.08 43.48 46.13
CA VAL A 19 56.00 44.07 47.47
C VAL A 19 55.23 43.19 48.45
N ARG A 20 54.25 42.42 47.98
CA ARG A 20 53.34 41.61 48.80
C ARG A 20 53.85 40.21 49.11
N GLU A 21 54.56 39.59 48.18
CA GLU A 21 55.09 38.22 48.34
C GLU A 21 56.03 38.09 49.55
N PRO A 22 56.98 39.01 49.82
CA PRO A 22 57.81 38.94 51.03
C PRO A 22 57.03 39.13 52.33
N LEU A 23 55.81 39.70 52.26
CA LEU A 23 54.91 39.90 53.39
C LEU A 23 53.95 38.72 53.59
N GLY A 24 54.10 37.63 52.82
CA GLY A 24 53.27 36.43 52.92
C GLY A 24 51.85 36.59 52.36
N ILE A 25 51.58 37.64 51.58
CA ILE A 25 50.28 37.87 50.95
C ILE A 25 50.30 37.26 49.55
N ALA A 26 49.42 36.29 49.30
CA ALA A 26 49.31 35.61 48.02
C ALA A 26 48.82 36.55 46.89
N SER A 27 49.16 36.21 45.64
CA SER A 27 48.63 36.90 44.47
C SER A 27 47.10 36.81 44.44
N SER A 28 46.45 37.88 43.99
CA SER A 28 44.99 37.96 43.91
C SER A 28 44.57 38.30 42.48
N PRO A 29 44.67 37.36 41.53
CA PRO A 29 44.20 37.60 40.17
C PRO A 29 42.68 37.78 40.14
N ILE A 30 42.18 38.58 39.20
CA ILE A 30 40.75 38.66 38.93
C ILE A 30 40.43 37.53 37.96
N LEU A 31 39.70 36.53 38.44
CA LEU A 31 39.21 35.42 37.62
C LEU A 31 37.84 35.78 37.05
N ALA A 32 37.59 35.39 35.81
CA ALA A 32 36.27 35.50 35.24
C ALA A 32 35.31 34.45 35.87
N PRO A 33 34.01 34.75 36.04
CA PRO A 33 33.06 33.81 36.64
C PRO A 33 32.96 32.50 35.84
N GLY A 34 32.75 31.38 36.54
CA GLY A 34 32.54 30.07 35.90
C GLY A 34 31.18 29.91 35.21
N THR A 35 30.23 30.82 35.48
CA THR A 35 28.89 30.83 34.88
C THR A 35 28.62 32.11 34.09
N ASP A 36 27.77 32.02 33.08
CA ASP A 36 27.31 33.16 32.30
C ASP A 36 26.21 33.99 33.00
N VAL A 37 25.58 34.91 32.25
CA VAL A 37 24.55 35.81 32.80
C VAL A 37 23.20 35.13 33.06
N THR A 38 22.98 33.92 32.54
CA THR A 38 21.79 33.09 32.85
C THR A 38 22.09 32.07 33.95
N GLY A 39 23.34 31.98 34.41
CA GLY A 39 23.74 31.06 35.46
C GLY A 39 24.10 29.67 34.93
N GLN A 40 24.34 29.54 33.62
CA GLN A 40 24.86 28.32 33.00
C GLN A 40 26.37 28.24 33.13
N THR A 41 26.90 27.04 33.33
CA THR A 41 28.35 26.80 33.29
C THR A 41 28.87 27.13 31.89
N ARG A 42 29.95 27.90 31.82
CA ARG A 42 30.64 28.14 30.55
C ARG A 42 31.31 26.84 30.08
N LEU A 43 30.93 26.36 28.90
CA LEU A 43 31.39 25.08 28.33
C LEU A 43 31.50 25.20 26.81
N ASN A 44 32.50 24.56 26.23
CA ASN A 44 32.73 24.58 24.78
C ASN A 44 31.54 24.00 23.99
N ASP A 45 31.08 24.72 22.97
CA ASP A 45 30.23 24.18 21.90
C ASP A 45 31.11 23.35 20.94
N PRO A 46 30.95 22.02 20.89
CA PRO A 46 31.81 21.16 20.08
C PRO A 46 31.66 21.38 18.56
N ASN A 47 30.66 22.15 18.11
CA ASN A 47 30.32 22.32 16.69
C ASN A 47 30.77 23.67 16.08
N VAL A 48 31.46 24.53 16.84
CA VAL A 48 31.91 25.84 16.35
C VAL A 48 33.42 25.98 16.47
N GLU A 49 34.12 26.20 15.34
CA GLU A 49 35.55 26.55 15.37
C GLU A 49 35.75 27.95 15.97
N THR A 50 36.57 28.03 17.01
CA THR A 50 36.88 29.29 17.69
C THR A 50 37.86 30.14 16.88
N PRO A 51 37.58 31.44 16.63
CA PRO A 51 38.57 32.36 16.07
C PRO A 51 39.79 32.52 17.00
N ARG A 52 40.92 32.97 16.46
CA ARG A 52 42.13 33.19 17.26
C ARG A 52 41.97 34.40 18.19
N GLY A 53 41.66 34.14 19.46
CA GLY A 53 41.66 35.11 20.55
C GLY A 53 43.04 35.34 21.18
N GLN A 54 43.18 36.39 22.01
CA GLN A 54 44.43 36.77 22.70
C GLN A 54 44.57 36.17 24.12
N GLY A 55 43.63 35.34 24.58
CA GLY A 55 43.63 34.71 25.91
C GLY A 55 43.88 33.20 25.87
N GLU A 56 44.36 32.62 26.98
CA GLU A 56 44.59 31.16 27.11
C GLU A 56 43.29 30.35 27.17
N ASP A 57 42.17 31.00 27.48
CA ASP A 57 40.84 30.38 27.57
C ASP A 57 39.83 31.24 26.82
N THR A 58 39.66 30.94 25.53
CA THR A 58 38.84 31.71 24.59
C THR A 58 37.34 31.67 24.90
N PHE A 59 36.92 30.78 25.80
CA PHE A 59 35.52 30.50 26.11
C PHE A 59 34.92 31.39 27.21
N ILE A 60 35.71 32.31 27.78
CA ILE A 60 35.27 33.15 28.90
C ILE A 60 35.05 34.59 28.46
N ASP A 61 34.05 34.80 27.62
CA ASP A 61 33.64 36.12 27.17
C ASP A 61 32.96 36.93 28.28
N ARG A 62 33.37 38.19 28.43
CA ARG A 62 32.65 39.13 29.31
C ARG A 62 31.31 39.50 28.66
N GLY A 63 30.23 38.93 29.21
CA GLY A 63 28.87 39.25 28.83
C GLY A 63 28.32 38.49 27.62
N ALA A 64 29.00 37.44 27.14
CA ALA A 64 28.38 36.50 26.22
C ALA A 64 27.50 35.50 27.00
N LEU A 65 26.39 35.15 26.35
CA LEU A 65 25.59 33.97 26.65
C LEU A 65 26.27 32.78 25.98
N ASP A 66 26.51 31.72 26.74
CA ASP A 66 27.09 30.49 26.18
C ASP A 66 25.99 29.61 25.56
N ARG A 67 26.33 28.82 24.55
CA ARG A 67 25.40 27.84 23.93
C ARG A 67 25.66 26.45 24.51
N SER A 68 25.72 26.36 25.84
CA SER A 68 26.14 25.14 26.54
C SER A 68 24.97 24.24 26.98
N ASP A 69 23.73 24.72 26.86
CA ASP A 69 22.54 23.91 27.14
C ASP A 69 22.00 23.21 25.89
N ILE A 70 22.12 21.88 25.92
CA ILE A 70 21.69 20.98 24.86
C ILE A 70 20.53 20.07 25.31
N THR A 71 20.03 20.29 26.53
CA THR A 71 18.89 19.53 27.06
C THR A 71 17.62 20.28 26.75
N GLY A 72 16.69 19.64 26.04
CA GLY A 72 15.43 20.28 25.68
C GLY A 72 14.46 20.45 26.87
N PRO A 73 13.46 21.33 26.74
CA PRO A 73 12.43 21.51 27.75
C PRO A 73 11.57 20.26 27.92
N THR A 74 10.98 20.11 29.10
CA THR A 74 9.97 19.09 29.41
C THR A 74 8.57 19.69 29.27
N ALA A 75 7.61 18.92 28.75
CA ALA A 75 6.21 19.32 28.70
C ALA A 75 5.43 18.77 29.90
N ILE A 76 4.61 19.61 30.53
CA ILE A 76 3.78 19.27 31.68
C ILE A 76 2.33 19.60 31.34
N LEU A 77 1.44 18.61 31.46
CA LEU A 77 0.01 18.82 31.31
C LEU A 77 -0.55 19.54 32.54
N LEU A 78 -1.07 20.75 32.35
CA LEU A 78 -1.65 21.59 33.39
C LEU A 78 -3.17 21.45 33.49
N ASN A 79 -3.85 21.11 32.39
CA ASN A 79 -5.30 20.96 32.35
C ASN A 79 -5.72 19.91 31.30
N PRO A 80 -6.44 18.84 31.69
CA PRO A 80 -6.62 18.41 33.08
C PRO A 80 -5.26 18.07 33.70
N ARG A 81 -5.11 18.08 35.03
CA ARG A 81 -3.83 17.63 35.60
C ARG A 81 -3.79 16.11 35.54
N ASP A 82 -2.63 15.54 35.24
CA ASP A 82 -2.43 14.09 35.31
C ASP A 82 -2.77 13.61 36.74
N ASN A 83 -3.66 12.62 36.82
CA ASN A 83 -4.18 12.07 38.08
C ASN A 83 -4.81 13.15 38.99
N ASP A 84 -5.63 14.03 38.41
CA ASP A 84 -6.28 15.11 39.14
C ASP A 84 -7.30 14.62 40.17
N ALA A 85 -7.47 15.43 41.23
CA ALA A 85 -8.41 15.15 42.31
C ALA A 85 -9.89 15.21 41.85
N ASP A 86 -10.13 15.82 40.69
CA ASP A 86 -11.45 15.96 40.07
C ASP A 86 -11.81 14.76 39.16
N GLY A 87 -10.88 13.82 38.95
CA GLY A 87 -11.12 12.56 38.25
C GLY A 87 -11.34 12.70 36.74
N ILE A 88 -10.83 13.78 36.13
CA ILE A 88 -10.93 14.04 34.69
C ILE A 88 -9.83 13.30 33.93
N ASP A 89 -8.68 13.04 34.56
CA ASP A 89 -7.63 12.17 34.02
C ASP A 89 -7.27 11.04 34.99
N LEU A 90 -7.79 9.83 34.73
CA LEU A 90 -7.68 8.66 35.61
C LEU A 90 -6.62 7.63 35.14
N LEU A 91 -5.88 7.90 34.07
CA LEU A 91 -4.90 6.96 33.50
C LEU A 91 -3.50 7.18 34.07
N SER A 92 -3.30 6.83 35.35
CA SER A 92 -2.05 7.05 36.11
C SER A 92 -0.79 6.33 35.59
N ASN A 93 -0.85 5.64 34.44
CA ASN A 93 0.23 4.82 33.90
C ASN A 93 0.65 5.20 32.48
N VAL A 94 0.07 6.24 31.87
CA VAL A 94 0.42 6.68 30.51
C VAL A 94 0.56 8.21 30.46
N PRO A 95 1.79 8.76 30.45
CA PRO A 95 2.04 10.20 30.60
C PRO A 95 1.60 11.07 29.40
N THR A 96 1.06 10.48 28.33
CA THR A 96 0.72 11.17 27.06
C THR A 96 -0.73 11.01 26.64
N VAL A 97 -1.56 10.35 27.46
CA VAL A 97 -2.94 9.99 27.11
C VAL A 97 -3.89 10.53 28.17
N VAL A 98 -4.87 11.34 27.74
CA VAL A 98 -5.95 11.83 28.59
C VAL A 98 -7.24 11.11 28.20
N ARG A 99 -7.87 10.44 29.16
CA ARG A 99 -9.21 9.86 28.96
C ARG A 99 -10.26 10.70 29.68
N LEU A 100 -11.14 11.32 28.90
CA LEU A 100 -12.27 12.06 29.47
C LEU A 100 -13.43 11.11 29.76
N ASP A 101 -13.87 11.07 31.02
CA ASP A 101 -15.08 10.35 31.43
C ASP A 101 -16.35 10.98 30.86
N ALA A 102 -17.47 10.26 30.91
CA ALA A 102 -18.73 10.64 30.26
C ALA A 102 -19.30 12.00 30.74
N ASP A 103 -19.02 12.39 31.98
CA ASP A 103 -19.47 13.64 32.59
C ASP A 103 -18.39 14.74 32.62
N ALA A 104 -17.22 14.48 32.05
CA ALA A 104 -16.12 15.44 32.04
C ALA A 104 -16.43 16.65 31.13
N VAL A 105 -16.18 17.85 31.65
CA VAL A 105 -16.33 19.10 30.89
C VAL A 105 -14.97 19.78 30.79
N LEU A 106 -14.33 19.63 29.64
CA LEU A 106 -13.01 20.21 29.38
C LEU A 106 -13.08 21.22 28.24
N SER A 107 -12.72 22.47 28.52
CA SER A 107 -12.74 23.56 27.53
C SER A 107 -11.42 23.75 26.78
N ASN A 108 -10.31 23.22 27.30
CA ASN A 108 -9.00 23.30 26.67
C ASN A 108 -8.03 22.31 27.30
N PHE A 109 -7.07 21.84 26.49
CA PHE A 109 -5.85 21.27 27.04
C PHE A 109 -4.84 22.39 27.26
N ARG A 110 -4.16 22.39 28.41
CA ARG A 110 -3.05 23.31 28.68
C ARG A 110 -1.79 22.53 28.96
N ILE A 111 -0.73 22.84 28.23
CA ILE A 111 0.56 22.21 28.38
C ILE A 111 1.59 23.32 28.61
N GLN A 112 2.37 23.22 29.67
CA GLN A 112 3.46 24.13 29.95
C GLN A 112 4.79 23.47 29.62
N PHE A 113 5.64 24.18 28.91
CA PHE A 113 7.02 23.79 28.67
C PHE A 113 7.89 24.36 29.80
N VAL A 114 8.71 23.52 30.41
CA VAL A 114 9.62 23.93 31.47
C VAL A 114 10.99 23.37 31.21
N ASP A 115 11.98 24.24 31.23
CA ASP A 115 13.39 23.89 31.11
C ASP A 115 14.08 23.96 32.48
N GLY A 116 15.11 23.14 32.70
CA GLY A 116 15.89 23.12 33.94
C GLY A 116 15.26 22.36 35.13
N ILE A 117 14.37 21.38 34.89
CA ILE A 117 13.81 20.52 35.95
C ILE A 117 14.65 19.24 36.13
N GLU A 118 15.04 18.95 37.37
CA GLU A 118 15.62 17.64 37.75
C GLU A 118 14.56 16.51 37.64
N PRO A 119 14.92 15.30 37.16
CA PRO A 119 16.28 14.79 36.90
C PRO A 119 16.73 14.92 35.44
N ALA A 120 15.88 15.44 34.55
CA ALA A 120 16.15 15.50 33.11
C ALA A 120 17.20 16.57 32.76
N ASN A 121 17.22 17.70 33.49
CA ASN A 121 18.20 18.76 33.31
C ASN A 121 18.76 19.22 34.68
N PRO A 122 19.93 18.71 35.13
CA PRO A 122 20.57 19.16 36.36
C PRO A 122 21.27 20.54 36.25
N ALA A 123 21.21 21.19 35.09
CA ALA A 123 21.68 22.56 34.88
C ALA A 123 20.52 23.55 34.87
N ASN A 124 20.79 24.82 35.17
CA ASN A 124 19.82 25.90 34.98
C ASN A 124 19.53 26.04 33.47
N GLY A 125 18.35 25.64 33.03
CA GLY A 125 17.92 25.79 31.63
C GLY A 125 17.96 27.25 31.16
N VAL A 126 18.17 27.50 29.87
CA VAL A 126 18.06 28.86 29.28
C VAL A 126 16.63 29.22 28.88
N GLY A 127 15.70 28.27 28.96
CA GLY A 127 14.29 28.46 28.65
C GLY A 127 13.90 27.93 27.28
N VAL A 128 12.64 28.13 26.91
CA VAL A 128 12.06 27.57 25.69
C VAL A 128 12.37 28.47 24.50
N ASN A 129 12.77 27.88 23.36
CA ASN A 129 12.83 28.62 22.11
C ASN A 129 11.42 28.76 21.52
N ASP A 130 10.78 29.89 21.78
CA ASP A 130 9.41 30.20 21.34
C ASP A 130 9.16 29.99 19.84
N THR A 131 10.17 30.24 19.01
CA THR A 131 10.04 30.13 17.55
C THR A 131 9.89 28.68 17.07
N THR A 132 10.19 27.71 17.94
CA THR A 132 10.09 26.28 17.65
C THR A 132 8.80 25.64 18.15
N VAL A 133 7.99 26.37 18.93
CA VAL A 133 6.70 25.88 19.44
C VAL A 133 5.62 26.19 18.41
N LEU A 134 5.45 25.27 17.46
CA LEU A 134 4.59 25.45 16.30
C LEU A 134 3.45 24.41 16.29
N SER A 135 2.30 24.79 15.73
CA SER A 135 1.14 23.89 15.60
C SER A 135 1.45 22.61 14.83
N ASN A 136 2.29 22.68 13.79
CA ASN A 136 2.70 21.52 12.99
C ASN A 136 3.61 20.52 13.74
N ALA A 137 4.14 20.90 14.91
CA ALA A 137 4.88 20.02 15.81
C ALA A 137 3.95 19.30 16.80
N VAL A 138 2.64 19.53 16.75
CA VAL A 138 1.65 18.97 17.66
C VAL A 138 0.67 18.10 16.89
N THR A 139 0.50 16.85 17.31
CA THR A 139 -0.52 15.94 16.79
C THR A 139 -1.53 15.62 17.87
N VAL A 140 -2.82 15.89 17.60
CA VAL A 140 -3.93 15.55 18.49
C VAL A 140 -4.75 14.45 17.84
N THR A 141 -5.05 13.38 18.58
CA THR A 141 -5.96 12.32 18.11
C THR A 141 -7.12 12.11 19.08
N GLU A 142 -8.32 11.85 18.55
CA GLU A 142 -9.52 11.43 19.29
C GLU A 142 -9.80 9.96 18.92
N ASN A 143 -9.66 9.03 19.87
CA ASN A 143 -9.81 7.59 19.64
C ASN A 143 -9.00 7.08 18.42
N GLY A 144 -7.80 7.64 18.21
CA GLY A 144 -6.93 7.33 17.07
C GLY A 144 -7.24 8.09 15.77
N ARG A 145 -8.34 8.84 15.69
CA ARG A 145 -8.60 9.76 14.57
C ARG A 145 -7.83 11.06 14.78
N VAL A 146 -6.99 11.44 13.82
CA VAL A 146 -6.28 12.74 13.83
C VAL A 146 -7.27 13.91 13.75
N LEU A 147 -7.06 14.89 14.61
CA LEU A 147 -7.78 16.18 14.61
C LEU A 147 -6.92 17.26 13.96
N VAL A 148 -7.56 18.24 13.34
CA VAL A 148 -6.88 19.27 12.54
C VAL A 148 -7.04 20.66 13.16
N ASP A 149 -5.94 21.38 13.34
CA ASP A 149 -5.92 22.78 13.75
C ASP A 149 -6.67 23.66 12.74
N GLY A 150 -7.50 24.57 13.24
CA GLY A 150 -8.41 25.42 12.48
C GLY A 150 -9.70 24.73 12.01
N ILE A 151 -9.84 23.40 12.17
CA ILE A 151 -11.05 22.65 11.79
C ILE A 151 -11.74 22.03 13.01
N ASP A 152 -10.98 21.26 13.81
CA ASP A 152 -11.48 20.58 14.99
C ASP A 152 -11.13 21.35 16.28
N TYR A 153 -9.97 22.01 16.32
CA TYR A 153 -9.48 22.80 17.45
C TYR A 153 -8.66 24.00 16.98
N THR A 154 -8.27 24.90 17.89
CA THR A 154 -7.27 25.95 17.65
C THR A 154 -6.03 25.72 18.52
N PHE A 155 -4.86 25.88 17.92
CA PHE A 155 -3.59 25.95 18.62
C PHE A 155 -3.25 27.41 18.99
N ASP A 156 -2.91 27.63 20.25
CA ASP A 156 -2.41 28.91 20.75
C ASP A 156 -1.16 28.68 21.63
N TYR A 157 -0.16 29.56 21.51
CA TYR A 157 1.05 29.52 22.36
C TYR A 157 1.33 30.88 22.99
N ASN A 158 1.53 30.89 24.31
CA ASN A 158 1.93 32.07 25.08
C ASN A 158 3.40 31.97 25.47
N SER A 159 4.26 32.74 24.79
CA SER A 159 5.71 32.80 25.01
C SER A 159 6.14 33.45 26.33
N THR A 160 5.23 34.12 27.05
CA THR A 160 5.56 34.69 28.37
C THR A 160 5.38 33.64 29.48
N SER A 161 4.44 32.71 29.29
CA SER A 161 4.16 31.66 30.28
C SER A 161 4.58 30.27 29.80
N ASP A 162 5.25 30.17 28.66
CA ASP A 162 5.64 28.93 27.97
C ASP A 162 4.49 27.92 27.89
N THR A 163 3.26 28.41 27.65
CA THR A 163 2.04 27.60 27.72
C THR A 163 1.38 27.47 26.36
N MET A 164 1.24 26.23 25.90
CA MET A 164 0.39 25.85 24.79
C MET A 164 -1.05 25.61 25.28
N ILE A 165 -2.02 26.10 24.50
CA ILE A 165 -3.45 25.93 24.73
C ILE A 165 -4.08 25.33 23.47
N LEU A 166 -4.79 24.22 23.63
CA LEU A 166 -5.57 23.58 22.57
C LEU A 166 -7.05 23.74 22.87
N THR A 167 -7.76 24.54 22.07
CA THR A 167 -9.18 24.88 22.30
C THR A 167 -10.05 24.21 21.25
N PRO A 168 -11.02 23.36 21.62
CA PRO A 168 -11.87 22.70 20.65
C PRO A 168 -12.84 23.71 20.02
N LEU A 169 -13.03 23.64 18.70
CA LEU A 169 -13.96 24.53 18.00
C LEU A 169 -15.43 24.22 18.30
N SER A 170 -15.72 23.05 18.88
CA SER A 170 -17.02 22.70 19.47
C SER A 170 -17.29 23.37 20.82
N GLY A 171 -16.34 24.14 21.37
CA GLY A 171 -16.44 24.81 22.67
C GLY A 171 -16.03 23.94 23.86
N ILE A 172 -16.41 22.66 23.84
CA ILE A 172 -15.94 21.64 24.79
C ILE A 172 -15.39 20.41 24.05
N TRP A 173 -14.36 19.80 24.62
CA TRP A 173 -13.86 18.50 24.19
C TRP A 173 -14.92 17.45 24.50
N ARG A 174 -15.09 16.47 23.61
CA ARG A 174 -16.16 15.48 23.78
C ARG A 174 -15.79 14.55 24.92
N SER A 175 -16.75 14.34 25.81
CA SER A 175 -16.64 13.35 26.88
C SER A 175 -16.69 11.92 26.33
N ASP A 176 -16.29 10.93 27.15
CA ASP A 176 -16.19 9.51 26.78
C ASP A 176 -15.30 9.27 25.55
N ARG A 177 -14.13 9.94 25.54
CA ARG A 177 -13.13 9.86 24.47
C ARG A 177 -11.73 9.79 25.06
N VAL A 178 -10.83 9.17 24.29
CA VAL A 178 -9.41 9.12 24.56
C VAL A 178 -8.71 10.11 23.64
N TYR A 179 -8.03 11.09 24.24
CA TYR A 179 -7.21 12.06 23.54
C TYR A 179 -5.74 11.76 23.75
N THR A 180 -4.98 11.69 22.66
CA THR A 180 -3.52 11.59 22.69
C THR A 180 -2.94 12.84 22.07
N ILE A 181 -2.08 13.54 22.83
CA ILE A 181 -1.37 14.73 22.38
C ILE A 181 0.11 14.37 22.25
N THR A 182 0.59 14.31 21.03
CA THR A 182 1.99 14.01 20.71
C THR A 182 2.70 15.31 20.37
N LEU A 183 3.76 15.59 21.10
CA LEU A 183 4.68 16.70 20.84
C LEU A 183 5.90 16.16 20.13
N ASN A 184 6.14 16.61 18.91
CA ASN A 184 7.29 16.19 18.15
C ASN A 184 8.41 17.23 18.26
N ASN A 185 9.53 16.83 18.86
CA ASN A 185 10.75 17.63 18.98
C ASN A 185 11.88 17.12 18.07
N THR A 186 11.54 16.31 17.06
CA THR A 186 12.46 15.75 16.07
C THR A 186 12.01 16.09 14.65
N ASP A 187 12.91 16.03 13.68
CA ASP A 187 12.52 16.16 12.28
C ASP A 187 11.58 15.01 11.88
N GLN A 188 10.37 15.36 11.43
CA GLN A 188 9.38 14.38 10.99
C GLN A 188 8.87 14.72 9.58
N PHE A 189 8.73 13.68 8.76
CA PHE A 189 7.93 13.73 7.55
C PHE A 189 6.53 13.22 7.86
N ARG A 190 5.53 14.05 7.63
CA ARG A 190 4.12 13.66 7.70
C ARG A 190 3.61 13.40 6.28
N ILE A 191 3.13 12.18 6.04
CA ILE A 191 2.45 11.82 4.80
C ILE A 191 0.96 11.86 5.06
N ASP A 192 0.26 12.85 4.51
CA ASP A 192 -1.21 12.88 4.49
C ASP A 192 -1.69 12.04 3.30
N ALA A 193 -1.95 10.75 3.55
CA ALA A 193 -2.47 9.87 2.53
C ALA A 193 -3.96 10.18 2.24
N PRO A 194 -4.40 10.12 0.97
CA PRO A 194 -5.82 10.10 0.63
C PRO A 194 -6.53 8.95 1.35
N THR A 195 -7.86 9.06 1.49
CA THR A 195 -8.66 7.91 1.92
C THR A 195 -8.44 6.73 0.96
N GLY A 196 -8.33 5.50 1.47
CA GLY A 196 -8.03 4.33 0.63
C GLY A 196 -8.98 4.11 -0.57
N ALA A 197 -10.21 4.63 -0.51
CA ALA A 197 -11.15 4.60 -1.63
C ALA A 197 -10.71 5.47 -2.84
N ALA A 198 -9.81 6.43 -2.65
CA ALA A 198 -9.32 7.34 -3.68
C ALA A 198 -8.03 6.85 -4.34
N LEU A 199 -7.40 5.77 -3.84
CA LEU A 199 -6.15 5.22 -4.34
C LEU A 199 -6.43 4.11 -5.34
N ALA A 200 -5.89 4.18 -6.55
CA ALA A 200 -5.95 3.13 -7.56
C ALA A 200 -5.04 1.95 -7.21
N ASP A 201 -5.32 0.79 -7.83
CA ASP A 201 -4.39 -0.34 -7.77
C ASP A 201 -3.11 0.04 -8.52
N GLY A 202 -1.97 -0.24 -7.91
CA GLY A 202 -0.67 0.14 -8.45
C GLY A 202 -0.29 1.61 -8.28
N ASP A 203 -1.06 2.38 -7.50
CA ASP A 203 -0.63 3.72 -7.11
C ASP A 203 0.63 3.63 -6.25
N GLN A 204 1.64 4.41 -6.60
CA GLN A 204 2.92 4.41 -5.88
C GLN A 204 3.18 5.72 -5.13
N PHE A 205 3.84 5.62 -3.99
CA PHE A 205 4.52 6.75 -3.37
C PHE A 205 5.98 6.42 -3.10
N ARG A 206 6.86 7.39 -3.36
CA ARG A 206 8.30 7.26 -3.17
C ARG A 206 8.73 7.95 -1.89
N ILE A 207 9.46 7.24 -1.04
CA ILE A 207 10.22 7.84 0.05
C ILE A 207 11.67 7.96 -0.41
N SER A 208 12.22 9.17 -0.36
CA SER A 208 13.64 9.43 -0.61
C SER A 208 14.33 9.91 0.65
N ASP A 209 15.45 9.29 1.00
CA ASP A 209 16.38 9.83 1.97
C ASP A 209 17.07 11.08 1.41
N ALA A 210 17.35 12.07 2.26
CA ALA A 210 18.05 13.30 1.94
C ALA A 210 19.58 13.18 2.09
N SER A 211 20.13 11.96 2.20
CA SER A 211 21.56 11.70 2.46
C SER A 211 22.53 12.06 1.31
N GLY A 212 22.09 12.83 0.32
CA GLY A 212 22.95 13.38 -0.73
C GLY A 212 23.48 14.79 -0.42
N PRO A 213 24.63 15.21 -0.97
CA PRO A 213 25.02 16.63 -0.99
C PRO A 213 23.87 17.48 -1.53
N LEU A 214 23.69 18.71 -1.00
CA LEU A 214 22.65 19.69 -1.39
C LEU A 214 22.23 19.56 -2.86
N GLY A 215 21.06 18.94 -3.11
CA GLY A 215 20.48 18.74 -4.44
C GLY A 215 20.51 17.30 -4.99
N SER A 216 21.05 16.32 -4.25
CA SER A 216 20.98 14.90 -4.61
C SER A 216 19.92 14.16 -3.79
N VAL A 217 19.05 13.41 -4.49
CA VAL A 217 18.15 12.43 -3.86
C VAL A 217 19.01 11.27 -3.37
N GLY A 218 18.91 10.93 -2.08
CA GLY A 218 19.56 9.75 -1.49
C GLY A 218 18.85 8.46 -1.88
N ASN A 219 18.92 7.44 -1.01
CA ASN A 219 18.23 6.16 -1.26
C ASN A 219 16.72 6.39 -1.41
N THR A 220 16.14 5.80 -2.46
CA THR A 220 14.70 5.82 -2.69
C THR A 220 14.12 4.44 -2.46
N VAL A 221 12.96 4.39 -1.81
CA VAL A 221 12.11 3.20 -1.73
C VAL A 221 10.75 3.58 -2.30
N ASP A 222 10.29 2.80 -3.27
CA ASP A 222 8.96 2.92 -3.84
C ASP A 222 8.02 2.02 -3.03
N PHE A 223 6.85 2.55 -2.69
CA PHE A 223 5.78 1.80 -2.06
C PHE A 223 4.59 1.78 -2.99
N GLU A 224 4.03 0.60 -3.24
CA GLU A 224 2.83 0.41 -4.05
C GLU A 224 1.61 0.12 -3.16
N PHE A 225 0.48 0.73 -3.50
CA PHE A 225 -0.83 0.38 -2.98
C PHE A 225 -1.42 -0.77 -3.81
N GLU A 226 -1.58 -1.92 -3.17
CA GLU A 226 -2.17 -3.10 -3.77
C GLU A 226 -3.59 -3.32 -3.22
N ARG A 227 -4.59 -3.17 -4.10
CA ARG A 227 -6.01 -3.30 -3.78
C ARG A 227 -6.43 -4.74 -3.49
N GLY A 228 -5.58 -5.72 -3.83
CA GLY A 228 -5.71 -7.08 -3.33
C GLY A 228 -5.33 -8.16 -4.33
N TYR A 229 -6.03 -9.29 -4.28
CA TYR A 229 -5.72 -10.43 -5.14
C TYR A 229 -6.36 -10.29 -6.51
N SER A 230 -5.68 -10.77 -7.54
CA SER A 230 -6.25 -11.00 -8.87
C SER A 230 -6.06 -12.45 -9.30
N VAL A 231 -7.04 -13.00 -10.03
CA VAL A 231 -7.03 -14.36 -10.58
C VAL A 231 -7.20 -14.27 -12.09
N GLN A 232 -6.31 -14.91 -12.84
CA GLN A 232 -6.38 -14.97 -14.29
C GLN A 232 -6.99 -16.30 -14.74
N ILE A 233 -8.09 -16.22 -15.49
CA ILE A 233 -8.65 -17.37 -16.22
C ILE A 233 -7.89 -17.50 -17.56
N PRO A 234 -7.27 -18.66 -17.84
CA PRO A 234 -6.53 -18.84 -19.07
C PRO A 234 -7.46 -18.93 -20.29
N GLN A 235 -7.13 -18.17 -21.35
CA GLN A 235 -7.80 -18.30 -22.65
C GLN A 235 -7.39 -19.62 -23.32
N THR A 236 -8.36 -20.51 -23.55
CA THR A 236 -8.14 -21.72 -24.35
C THR A 236 -7.94 -21.41 -25.83
N THR A 237 -7.66 -22.42 -26.64
CA THR A 237 -7.30 -22.22 -28.04
C THR A 237 -8.38 -21.46 -28.83
N VAL A 238 -7.98 -20.33 -29.40
CA VAL A 238 -8.77 -19.53 -30.34
C VAL A 238 -8.14 -19.60 -31.72
N MET A 239 -8.95 -19.95 -32.72
CA MET A 239 -8.59 -19.88 -34.13
C MET A 239 -9.13 -18.57 -34.73
N THR A 240 -8.26 -17.82 -35.39
CA THR A 240 -8.62 -16.57 -36.07
C THR A 240 -8.53 -16.73 -37.58
N ILE A 241 -9.65 -16.49 -38.25
CA ILE A 241 -9.75 -16.35 -39.70
C ILE A 241 -9.22 -14.96 -40.10
N PRO A 242 -8.41 -14.84 -41.17
CA PRO A 242 -7.99 -13.54 -41.69
C PRO A 242 -9.17 -12.61 -41.94
N ALA A 243 -9.04 -11.32 -41.57
CA ALA A 243 -10.08 -10.31 -41.74
C ALA A 243 -10.56 -10.16 -43.21
N LEU A 244 -9.71 -10.51 -44.18
CA LEU A 244 -10.05 -10.50 -45.60
C LEU A 244 -10.99 -11.66 -46.02
N GLY A 245 -11.30 -12.60 -45.13
CA GLY A 245 -12.22 -13.71 -45.39
C GLY A 245 -11.76 -14.55 -46.58
N GLY A 246 -12.66 -14.80 -47.54
CA GLY A 246 -12.35 -15.53 -48.77
C GLY A 246 -11.75 -14.70 -49.91
N ARG A 247 -11.53 -13.39 -49.68
CA ARG A 247 -10.99 -12.45 -50.67
C ARG A 247 -9.49 -12.67 -50.86
N LEU A 248 -8.92 -12.03 -51.89
CA LEU A 248 -7.48 -12.05 -52.12
C LEU A 248 -6.73 -11.55 -50.88
N GLY A 249 -5.80 -12.37 -50.37
CA GLY A 249 -5.05 -12.11 -49.14
C GLY A 249 -5.64 -12.72 -47.87
N GLY A 250 -6.85 -13.31 -47.94
CA GLY A 250 -7.45 -14.09 -46.87
C GLY A 250 -7.19 -15.60 -47.01
N ILE A 251 -8.19 -16.43 -46.67
CA ILE A 251 -8.12 -17.88 -46.78
C ILE A 251 -7.90 -18.33 -48.23
N ARG A 252 -6.99 -19.30 -48.41
CA ARG A 252 -6.66 -19.86 -49.72
C ARG A 252 -7.33 -21.22 -49.92
N ASP A 253 -7.60 -21.53 -51.18
CA ASP A 253 -8.09 -22.85 -51.56
C ASP A 253 -7.01 -23.92 -51.29
N GLY A 254 -7.43 -25.05 -50.73
CA GLY A 254 -6.53 -26.13 -50.29
C GLY A 254 -5.77 -25.83 -48.98
N GLU A 255 -6.04 -24.70 -48.32
CA GLU A 255 -5.52 -24.40 -46.98
C GLU A 255 -6.12 -25.40 -45.96
N ARG A 256 -5.30 -25.89 -45.03
CA ARG A 256 -5.67 -27.02 -44.16
C ARG A 256 -5.28 -26.80 -42.71
N PHE A 257 -6.01 -27.46 -41.83
CA PHE A 257 -5.61 -27.71 -40.44
C PHE A 257 -6.03 -29.13 -40.04
N THR A 258 -5.39 -29.68 -39.02
CA THR A 258 -5.68 -31.01 -38.48
C THR A 258 -6.03 -30.89 -37.00
N VAL A 259 -7.04 -31.65 -36.58
CA VAL A 259 -7.42 -31.79 -35.18
C VAL A 259 -7.17 -33.22 -34.75
N ASP A 260 -6.36 -33.38 -33.71
CA ASP A 260 -6.18 -34.62 -32.95
C ASP A 260 -6.95 -34.47 -31.63
N ASP A 261 -7.81 -35.44 -31.30
CA ASP A 261 -8.55 -35.48 -30.02
C ASP A 261 -7.84 -36.33 -28.95
N GLY A 262 -6.67 -36.88 -29.29
CA GLY A 262 -5.84 -37.72 -28.44
C GLY A 262 -6.34 -39.16 -28.32
N VAL A 263 -7.42 -39.53 -29.04
CA VAL A 263 -8.06 -40.86 -28.95
C VAL A 263 -8.22 -41.49 -30.33
N ASN A 264 -8.77 -40.75 -31.28
CA ASN A 264 -9.06 -41.18 -32.64
C ASN A 264 -7.94 -40.76 -33.60
N VAL A 265 -7.99 -41.26 -34.84
CA VAL A 265 -7.08 -40.79 -35.89
C VAL A 265 -7.34 -39.30 -36.15
N PRO A 266 -6.30 -38.45 -36.22
CA PRO A 266 -6.48 -37.03 -36.46
C PRO A 266 -7.26 -36.74 -37.74
N ILE A 267 -8.19 -35.78 -37.67
CA ILE A 267 -9.03 -35.38 -38.80
C ILE A 267 -8.47 -34.12 -39.43
N THR A 268 -8.26 -34.17 -40.74
CA THR A 268 -7.83 -33.00 -41.53
C THR A 268 -9.04 -32.30 -42.11
N PHE A 269 -9.08 -30.98 -41.94
CA PHE A 269 -10.03 -30.07 -42.54
C PHE A 269 -9.34 -29.26 -43.63
N GLU A 270 -10.09 -28.96 -44.69
CA GLU A 270 -9.59 -28.21 -45.84
C GLU A 270 -10.59 -27.13 -46.26
N PHE A 271 -10.11 -25.91 -46.45
CA PHE A 271 -10.89 -24.85 -47.07
C PHE A 271 -11.01 -25.09 -48.56
N ASP A 272 -12.25 -25.27 -49.02
CA ASP A 272 -12.57 -25.71 -50.38
C ASP A 272 -13.48 -24.68 -51.05
N LYS A 273 -13.00 -24.12 -52.16
CA LYS A 273 -13.67 -23.04 -52.88
C LYS A 273 -14.38 -23.50 -54.15
N ASP A 274 -13.92 -24.58 -54.75
CA ASP A 274 -14.34 -25.03 -56.07
C ASP A 274 -14.91 -26.46 -56.09
N GLY A 275 -15.01 -27.10 -54.91
CA GLY A 275 -15.47 -28.46 -54.73
C GLY A 275 -14.37 -29.51 -54.97
N ALA A 276 -13.14 -29.08 -55.25
CA ALA A 276 -12.01 -29.95 -55.51
C ALA A 276 -11.03 -29.93 -54.33
N LYS A 277 -11.13 -30.96 -53.47
CA LYS A 277 -10.21 -31.10 -52.35
C LYS A 277 -8.80 -31.52 -52.80
N PHE A 278 -7.77 -30.85 -52.27
CA PHE A 278 -6.36 -31.23 -52.38
C PHE A 278 -6.09 -32.56 -51.67
N GLN A 279 -6.70 -32.80 -50.50
CA GLN A 279 -6.72 -34.11 -49.84
C GLN A 279 -8.11 -34.76 -49.94
N PRO A 280 -8.27 -35.88 -50.68
CA PRO A 280 -9.60 -36.51 -50.86
C PRO A 280 -10.29 -36.94 -49.56
N SER A 281 -9.52 -37.27 -48.52
CA SER A 281 -10.03 -37.66 -47.20
C SER A 281 -10.31 -36.50 -46.25
N ALA A 282 -9.96 -35.26 -46.62
CA ALA A 282 -10.20 -34.10 -45.76
C ALA A 282 -11.70 -33.77 -45.68
N VAL A 283 -12.12 -33.19 -44.56
CA VAL A 283 -13.44 -32.59 -44.39
C VAL A 283 -13.42 -31.22 -45.05
N ALA A 284 -14.27 -30.99 -46.05
CA ALA A 284 -14.36 -29.71 -46.74
C ALA A 284 -15.03 -28.65 -45.85
N ILE A 285 -14.45 -27.46 -45.85
CA ILE A 285 -15.03 -26.22 -45.32
C ILE A 285 -15.28 -25.32 -46.53
N THR A 286 -16.53 -25.33 -47.00
CA THR A 286 -16.89 -24.61 -48.22
C THR A 286 -16.93 -23.10 -47.97
N TYR A 287 -16.31 -22.34 -48.87
CA TYR A 287 -16.35 -20.88 -48.84
C TYR A 287 -16.29 -20.28 -50.26
N THR A 288 -16.50 -18.97 -50.38
CA THR A 288 -16.44 -18.24 -51.65
C THR A 288 -15.57 -17.00 -51.57
N ASN A 289 -15.27 -16.37 -52.70
CA ASN A 289 -14.58 -15.07 -52.75
C ASN A 289 -15.29 -13.94 -51.97
N THR A 290 -16.59 -14.09 -51.73
CA THR A 290 -17.41 -13.09 -51.03
C THR A 290 -17.66 -13.45 -49.57
N SER A 291 -17.26 -14.64 -49.12
CA SER A 291 -17.40 -15.06 -47.73
C SER A 291 -16.57 -14.13 -46.83
N THR A 292 -17.21 -13.57 -45.83
CA THR A 292 -16.55 -12.79 -44.78
C THR A 292 -15.74 -13.71 -43.86
N ALA A 293 -14.88 -13.12 -43.02
CA ALA A 293 -14.18 -13.88 -42.00
C ALA A 293 -15.16 -14.63 -41.07
N ASP A 294 -16.29 -14.00 -40.75
CA ASP A 294 -17.31 -14.58 -39.88
C ASP A 294 -18.13 -15.70 -40.57
N ASP A 295 -18.42 -15.56 -41.88
CA ASP A 295 -19.04 -16.64 -42.66
C ASP A 295 -18.15 -17.89 -42.67
N ILE A 296 -16.84 -17.69 -42.84
CA ILE A 296 -15.87 -18.79 -42.81
C ILE A 296 -15.75 -19.36 -41.40
N ALA A 297 -15.70 -18.52 -40.36
CA ALA A 297 -15.67 -18.98 -38.98
C ALA A 297 -16.89 -19.84 -38.64
N LYS A 298 -18.08 -19.43 -39.08
CA LYS A 298 -19.29 -20.25 -38.99
C LYS A 298 -19.14 -21.59 -39.71
N ALA A 299 -18.64 -21.60 -40.95
CA ALA A 299 -18.44 -22.83 -41.69
C ALA A 299 -17.45 -23.79 -41.00
N VAL A 300 -16.39 -23.25 -40.37
CA VAL A 300 -15.44 -24.03 -39.57
C VAL A 300 -16.14 -24.63 -38.34
N VAL A 301 -16.92 -23.86 -37.59
CA VAL A 301 -17.68 -24.34 -36.43
C VAL A 301 -18.62 -25.48 -36.83
N ASP A 302 -19.39 -25.29 -37.90
CA ASP A 302 -20.34 -26.29 -38.40
C ASP A 302 -19.60 -27.59 -38.82
N ALA A 303 -18.44 -27.46 -39.48
CA ALA A 303 -17.62 -28.60 -39.88
C ALA A 303 -17.02 -29.35 -38.68
N LEU A 304 -16.46 -28.63 -37.69
CA LEU A 304 -15.90 -29.21 -36.46
C LEU A 304 -16.96 -29.97 -35.66
N ALA A 305 -18.14 -29.36 -35.48
CA ALA A 305 -19.25 -29.96 -34.74
C ALA A 305 -19.75 -31.27 -35.37
N ALA A 306 -19.62 -31.42 -36.69
CA ALA A 306 -20.05 -32.61 -37.42
C ALA A 306 -19.12 -33.83 -37.25
N GLN A 307 -17.91 -33.67 -36.71
CA GLN A 307 -16.89 -34.74 -36.66
C GLN A 307 -16.80 -35.49 -35.32
N ASN A 308 -17.65 -35.19 -34.33
CA ASN A 308 -17.62 -35.82 -32.99
C ASN A 308 -16.25 -35.75 -32.29
N LEU A 309 -15.49 -34.69 -32.54
CA LEU A 309 -14.13 -34.49 -32.01
C LEU A 309 -14.07 -34.19 -30.51
N ASN A 310 -15.19 -34.22 -29.79
CA ASN A 310 -15.28 -33.79 -28.38
C ASN A 310 -14.82 -32.34 -28.11
N LEU A 311 -14.82 -31.49 -29.14
CA LEU A 311 -14.66 -30.04 -29.04
C LEU A 311 -15.99 -29.36 -28.69
N ALA A 312 -15.93 -28.12 -28.23
CA ALA A 312 -17.09 -27.24 -28.05
C ALA A 312 -16.89 -25.92 -28.81
N PRO A 313 -16.85 -25.97 -30.16
CA PRO A 313 -16.52 -24.81 -30.96
C PRO A 313 -17.63 -23.75 -30.90
N ARG A 314 -17.25 -22.49 -30.73
CA ARG A 314 -18.13 -21.32 -30.71
C ARG A 314 -17.56 -20.20 -31.56
N ASN A 315 -18.35 -19.69 -32.50
CA ASN A 315 -18.00 -18.47 -33.23
C ASN A 315 -18.17 -17.27 -32.29
N LEU A 316 -17.10 -16.47 -32.13
CA LEU A 316 -17.07 -15.28 -31.29
C LEU A 316 -17.34 -13.98 -32.06
N GLY A 317 -17.50 -14.05 -33.38
CA GLY A 317 -17.53 -12.88 -34.25
C GLY A 317 -16.14 -12.50 -34.76
N ASP A 318 -16.10 -11.58 -35.73
CA ASP A 318 -14.87 -11.04 -36.34
C ASP A 318 -13.86 -12.11 -36.82
N GLY A 319 -14.37 -13.28 -37.21
CA GLY A 319 -13.54 -14.41 -37.64
C GLY A 319 -12.84 -15.15 -36.51
N ARG A 320 -13.16 -14.91 -35.24
CA ARG A 320 -12.59 -15.64 -34.09
C ARG A 320 -13.45 -16.82 -33.70
N ILE A 321 -12.81 -17.96 -33.43
CA ILE A 321 -13.46 -19.20 -33.04
C ILE A 321 -12.82 -19.68 -31.75
N HIS A 322 -13.60 -19.74 -30.67
CA HIS A 322 -13.23 -20.49 -29.47
C HIS A 322 -13.42 -21.98 -29.77
N LEU A 323 -12.38 -22.80 -29.58
CA LEU A 323 -12.46 -24.22 -29.94
C LEU A 323 -13.02 -25.10 -28.81
N GLY A 324 -13.05 -24.62 -27.57
CA GLY A 324 -13.52 -25.41 -26.43
C GLY A 324 -12.72 -26.70 -26.22
N VAL A 325 -11.38 -26.60 -26.35
CA VAL A 325 -10.45 -27.72 -26.26
C VAL A 325 -10.31 -28.27 -24.83
N THR A 326 -9.83 -29.50 -24.76
CA THR A 326 -9.29 -30.14 -23.54
C THR A 326 -7.79 -30.37 -23.72
N PRO A 327 -7.01 -30.70 -22.67
CA PRO A 327 -5.56 -30.88 -22.82
C PRO A 327 -5.13 -32.00 -23.77
N GLN A 328 -6.04 -32.93 -24.10
CA GLN A 328 -5.80 -34.01 -25.06
C GLN A 328 -5.87 -33.54 -26.51
N HIS A 329 -6.53 -32.41 -26.77
CA HIS A 329 -6.68 -31.89 -28.12
C HIS A 329 -5.41 -31.20 -28.61
N LEU A 330 -5.05 -31.46 -29.86
CA LEU A 330 -3.99 -30.75 -30.56
C LEU A 330 -4.51 -30.27 -31.91
N VAL A 331 -4.40 -28.96 -32.15
CA VAL A 331 -4.75 -28.33 -33.42
C VAL A 331 -3.46 -27.94 -34.12
N THR A 332 -3.25 -28.48 -35.32
CA THR A 332 -2.05 -28.23 -36.13
C THR A 332 -2.44 -27.52 -37.41
N LEU A 333 -1.83 -26.36 -37.68
CA LEU A 333 -2.03 -25.65 -38.93
C LEU A 333 -1.16 -26.25 -40.05
N GLY A 334 -1.71 -26.31 -41.26
CA GLY A 334 -0.97 -26.72 -42.44
C GLY A 334 0.13 -25.72 -42.84
N PRO A 335 1.04 -26.11 -43.74
CA PRO A 335 2.09 -25.22 -44.23
C PRO A 335 1.50 -24.00 -44.94
N ASN A 336 2.05 -22.81 -44.66
CA ASN A 336 1.61 -21.53 -45.23
C ASN A 336 0.14 -21.17 -44.93
N SER A 337 -0.39 -21.65 -43.80
CA SER A 337 -1.70 -21.27 -43.30
C SER A 337 -1.76 -19.78 -42.97
N ASN A 338 -2.85 -19.11 -43.37
CA ASN A 338 -3.20 -17.76 -42.96
C ASN A 338 -4.03 -17.76 -41.67
N LEU A 339 -4.51 -18.93 -41.21
CA LEU A 339 -5.06 -19.06 -39.86
C LEU A 339 -4.02 -18.71 -38.79
N VAL A 340 -4.50 -18.18 -37.67
CA VAL A 340 -3.70 -17.96 -36.47
C VAL A 340 -4.34 -18.71 -35.30
N LEU A 341 -3.52 -19.43 -34.53
CA LEU A 341 -3.93 -20.01 -33.25
C LEU A 341 -3.33 -19.20 -32.11
N THR A 342 -4.15 -18.89 -31.10
CA THR A 342 -3.74 -18.20 -29.88
C THR A 342 -4.32 -18.89 -28.64
N GLY A 343 -3.85 -18.50 -27.45
CA GLY A 343 -4.27 -19.11 -26.19
C GLY A 343 -3.46 -20.36 -25.84
N VAL A 344 -3.96 -21.10 -24.85
CA VAL A 344 -3.35 -22.33 -24.35
C VAL A 344 -4.22 -23.56 -24.66
N THR A 345 -3.64 -24.75 -24.55
CA THR A 345 -4.31 -26.03 -24.83
C THR A 345 -5.20 -26.51 -23.67
N ALA A 346 -5.04 -25.95 -22.47
CA ALA A 346 -5.81 -26.32 -21.29
C ALA A 346 -6.37 -25.07 -20.59
N GLY A 347 -7.69 -25.02 -20.42
CA GLY A 347 -8.39 -24.04 -19.60
C GLY A 347 -8.68 -24.59 -18.20
N VAL A 348 -9.52 -23.88 -17.45
CA VAL A 348 -10.05 -24.40 -16.19
C VAL A 348 -10.77 -25.73 -16.40
N SER A 349 -10.68 -26.61 -15.42
CA SER A 349 -11.29 -27.94 -15.50
C SER A 349 -12.28 -28.22 -14.39
N ASP A 350 -13.18 -29.16 -14.67
CA ASP A 350 -14.11 -29.69 -13.69
C ASP A 350 -13.39 -30.13 -12.41
N GLY A 351 -13.84 -29.64 -11.25
CA GLY A 351 -13.24 -29.96 -9.96
C GLY A 351 -11.96 -29.17 -9.61
N GLU A 352 -11.50 -28.27 -10.47
CA GLU A 352 -10.46 -27.29 -10.09
C GLU A 352 -11.01 -26.33 -9.04
N VAL A 353 -10.23 -26.07 -7.98
CA VAL A 353 -10.69 -25.23 -6.88
C VAL A 353 -9.71 -24.13 -6.52
N PHE A 354 -10.27 -23.08 -5.93
CA PHE A 354 -9.51 -22.09 -5.15
C PHE A 354 -10.22 -21.78 -3.85
N VAL A 355 -9.49 -21.24 -2.89
CA VAL A 355 -9.99 -20.92 -1.56
C VAL A 355 -9.75 -19.45 -1.28
N ILE A 356 -10.79 -18.77 -0.81
CA ILE A 356 -10.66 -17.46 -0.18
C ILE A 356 -10.89 -17.65 1.32
N ASP A 357 -9.89 -17.29 2.11
CA ASP A 357 -9.93 -17.24 3.57
C ASP A 357 -10.08 -15.77 3.99
N ASP A 358 -11.01 -15.44 4.87
CA ASP A 358 -11.22 -14.07 5.39
C ASP A 358 -10.58 -13.83 6.78
N GLY A 359 -9.87 -14.84 7.30
CA GLY A 359 -9.24 -14.84 8.62
C GLY A 359 -10.08 -15.52 9.70
N ASP A 360 -11.41 -15.62 9.50
CA ASP A 360 -12.33 -16.31 10.40
C ASP A 360 -12.88 -17.61 9.77
N LYS A 361 -13.16 -17.56 8.46
CA LYS A 361 -13.75 -18.63 7.66
C LYS A 361 -13.06 -18.69 6.31
N PHE A 362 -13.21 -19.84 5.66
CA PHE A 362 -12.82 -20.01 4.28
C PHE A 362 -14.00 -20.47 3.42
N VAL A 363 -13.98 -20.07 2.16
CA VAL A 363 -14.89 -20.52 1.11
C VAL A 363 -14.08 -21.17 0.02
N THR A 364 -14.42 -22.41 -0.29
CA THR A 364 -13.88 -23.13 -1.44
C THR A 364 -14.81 -22.92 -2.63
N PHE A 365 -14.26 -22.43 -3.74
CA PHE A 365 -14.94 -22.32 -5.01
C PHE A 365 -14.47 -23.44 -5.93
N GLU A 366 -15.39 -24.03 -6.68
CA GLU A 366 -15.12 -25.15 -7.58
C GLU A 366 -15.64 -24.85 -8.98
N PHE A 367 -14.78 -24.94 -9.99
CA PHE A 367 -15.20 -24.89 -11.38
C PHE A 367 -16.00 -26.17 -11.70
N ASP A 368 -17.27 -25.97 -12.08
CA ASP A 368 -18.24 -27.04 -12.26
C ASP A 368 -18.78 -27.05 -13.69
N SER A 369 -18.49 -28.12 -14.42
CA SER A 369 -18.92 -28.31 -15.81
C SER A 369 -20.07 -29.30 -15.98
N ASN A 370 -20.45 -30.02 -14.91
CA ASN A 370 -21.34 -31.16 -14.98
C ASN A 370 -22.51 -31.11 -13.98
N GLY A 371 -22.58 -30.08 -13.14
CA GLY A 371 -23.59 -29.89 -12.11
C GLY A 371 -23.30 -30.66 -10.82
N PHE A 372 -22.08 -31.17 -10.64
CA PHE A 372 -21.66 -31.93 -9.47
C PHE A 372 -20.42 -31.32 -8.84
N THR A 373 -20.59 -30.69 -7.68
CA THR A 373 -19.49 -30.23 -6.82
C THR A 373 -19.34 -31.07 -5.57
N GLU A 374 -18.19 -30.95 -4.91
CA GLU A 374 -18.05 -31.50 -3.57
C GLU A 374 -18.93 -30.76 -2.55
N THR A 375 -19.38 -31.49 -1.53
CA THR A 375 -20.28 -30.93 -0.51
C THR A 375 -19.59 -29.78 0.22
N GLY A 376 -20.20 -28.58 0.14
CA GLY A 376 -19.70 -27.37 0.79
C GLY A 376 -18.93 -26.43 -0.15
N ASN A 377 -18.58 -26.87 -1.36
CA ASN A 377 -17.97 -26.01 -2.36
C ASN A 377 -19.02 -25.14 -3.05
N VAL A 378 -18.65 -23.90 -3.36
CA VAL A 378 -19.48 -22.96 -4.13
C VAL A 378 -19.20 -23.18 -5.63
N PRO A 379 -20.21 -23.59 -6.42
CA PRO A 379 -20.00 -23.87 -7.84
C PRO A 379 -19.77 -22.58 -8.63
N ILE A 380 -18.77 -22.62 -9.52
CA ILE A 380 -18.59 -21.71 -10.65
C ILE A 380 -19.00 -22.50 -11.88
N ALA A 381 -20.28 -22.42 -12.22
CA ALA A 381 -20.84 -23.14 -13.35
C ALA A 381 -20.24 -22.62 -14.67
N PHE A 382 -19.73 -23.54 -15.49
CA PHE A 382 -19.26 -23.26 -16.83
C PHE A 382 -19.52 -24.43 -17.77
N THR A 383 -19.31 -24.21 -19.06
CA THR A 383 -19.30 -25.23 -20.10
C THR A 383 -18.08 -25.01 -20.98
N ARG A 384 -17.68 -26.01 -21.77
CA ARG A 384 -16.57 -25.81 -22.72
C ARG A 384 -16.90 -24.83 -23.84
N PHE A 385 -18.16 -24.41 -24.00
CA PHE A 385 -18.54 -23.32 -24.91
C PHE A 385 -18.23 -21.94 -24.34
N ASP A 386 -18.04 -21.83 -23.03
CA ASP A 386 -17.71 -20.58 -22.36
C ASP A 386 -16.26 -20.21 -22.62
N THR A 387 -16.03 -18.93 -22.92
CA THR A 387 -14.70 -18.37 -23.04
C THR A 387 -14.16 -18.01 -21.66
N HIS A 388 -12.86 -17.73 -21.57
CA HIS A 388 -12.26 -17.17 -20.35
C HIS A 388 -12.98 -15.91 -19.82
N GLU A 389 -13.60 -15.10 -20.70
CA GLU A 389 -14.39 -13.93 -20.29
C GLU A 389 -15.70 -14.36 -19.61
N ASP A 390 -16.40 -15.32 -20.21
CA ASP A 390 -17.67 -15.85 -19.66
C ASP A 390 -17.45 -16.57 -18.32
N ILE A 391 -16.31 -17.28 -18.21
CA ILE A 391 -15.90 -17.97 -16.98
C ILE A 391 -15.49 -16.96 -15.91
N ALA A 392 -14.79 -15.88 -16.28
CA ALA A 392 -14.48 -14.79 -15.35
C ALA A 392 -15.77 -14.12 -14.82
N ASP A 393 -16.76 -13.86 -15.68
CA ASP A 393 -18.08 -13.37 -15.26
C ASP A 393 -18.83 -14.37 -14.36
N ALA A 394 -18.72 -15.67 -14.63
CA ALA A 394 -19.25 -16.71 -13.75
C ALA A 394 -18.56 -16.69 -12.38
N MET A 395 -17.25 -16.52 -12.34
CA MET A 395 -16.48 -16.44 -11.09
C MET A 395 -16.86 -15.20 -10.28
N VAL A 396 -16.98 -14.02 -10.91
CA VAL A 396 -17.45 -12.78 -10.24
C VAL A 396 -18.82 -12.99 -9.62
N ARG A 397 -19.77 -13.59 -10.36
CA ARG A 397 -21.12 -13.88 -9.84
C ARG A 397 -21.10 -14.84 -8.65
N ALA A 398 -20.32 -15.91 -8.75
CA ALA A 398 -20.21 -16.92 -7.68
C ALA A 398 -19.61 -16.32 -6.39
N ILE A 399 -18.53 -15.55 -6.51
CA ILE A 399 -17.89 -14.89 -5.35
C ILE A 399 -18.80 -13.81 -4.78
N SER A 400 -19.43 -12.98 -5.63
CA SER A 400 -20.34 -11.92 -5.15
C SER A 400 -21.52 -12.49 -4.36
N ALA A 401 -21.98 -13.70 -4.69
CA ALA A 401 -23.07 -14.36 -3.97
C ALA A 401 -22.69 -14.79 -2.53
N THR A 402 -21.39 -14.91 -2.22
CA THR A 402 -20.89 -15.26 -0.87
C THR A 402 -20.55 -14.03 -0.04
N ILE A 403 -20.53 -12.83 -0.63
CA ILE A 403 -20.30 -11.57 0.07
C ILE A 403 -21.64 -11.05 0.61
N PRO A 404 -21.74 -10.71 1.91
CA PRO A 404 -22.95 -10.11 2.46
C PRO A 404 -23.24 -8.74 1.84
N ASN A 405 -24.38 -8.58 1.16
CA ASN A 405 -24.94 -7.25 0.91
C ASN A 405 -25.42 -6.68 2.25
N ALA A 406 -24.92 -5.52 2.68
CA ALA A 406 -25.24 -4.86 3.95
C ALA A 406 -26.73 -4.49 4.14
N ILE A 407 -27.62 -4.90 3.24
CA ILE A 407 -29.04 -4.60 3.27
C ILE A 407 -29.80 -5.84 2.73
N THR A 408 -30.52 -6.52 3.63
CA THR A 408 -31.62 -7.48 3.37
C THR A 408 -31.31 -8.82 2.67
N ASN A 409 -30.69 -9.78 3.37
CA ASN A 409 -31.18 -11.18 3.46
C ASN A 409 -30.21 -12.05 4.29
N PRO A 410 -30.70 -13.09 5.00
CA PRO A 410 -29.83 -14.17 5.41
C PRO A 410 -29.41 -14.97 4.15
N SER A 411 -28.35 -14.53 3.46
CA SER A 411 -27.73 -15.31 2.38
C SER A 411 -27.34 -16.71 2.89
N PRO A 412 -27.49 -17.79 2.11
CA PRO A 412 -27.09 -19.14 2.53
C PRO A 412 -25.58 -19.19 2.83
N SER A 413 -25.17 -20.00 3.81
CA SER A 413 -23.76 -20.30 4.08
C SER A 413 -23.14 -21.03 2.89
N PRO A 414 -21.85 -20.82 2.55
CA PRO A 414 -20.80 -20.08 3.29
C PRO A 414 -20.64 -18.59 2.90
N ARG A 415 -19.97 -17.78 3.75
CA ARG A 415 -19.88 -16.31 3.62
C ARG A 415 -18.44 -15.79 3.78
N LEU A 416 -18.10 -14.74 3.04
CA LEU A 416 -16.84 -14.00 3.14
C LEU A 416 -17.09 -12.59 3.69
N ASP A 417 -16.59 -12.30 4.88
CA ASP A 417 -16.85 -11.02 5.55
C ASP A 417 -15.80 -9.95 5.18
N GLY A 418 -16.28 -8.82 4.64
CA GLY A 418 -15.48 -7.62 4.35
C GLY A 418 -14.47 -7.77 3.20
N LEU A 419 -14.74 -8.68 2.26
CA LEU A 419 -14.16 -8.68 0.91
C LEU A 419 -14.88 -7.60 0.05
N GLN A 420 -14.14 -6.90 -0.80
CA GLN A 420 -14.74 -5.99 -1.79
C GLN A 420 -15.46 -6.79 -2.89
N LEU A 421 -16.40 -6.17 -3.60
CA LEU A 421 -17.04 -6.85 -4.73
C LEU A 421 -15.99 -7.12 -5.82
N PRO A 422 -15.86 -8.38 -6.28
CA PRO A 422 -14.92 -8.71 -7.34
C PRO A 422 -15.36 -8.09 -8.66
N GLU A 423 -14.39 -7.73 -9.49
CA GLU A 423 -14.61 -7.14 -10.80
C GLU A 423 -13.90 -7.95 -11.88
N HIS A 424 -14.61 -8.23 -12.96
CA HIS A 424 -13.99 -8.76 -14.17
C HIS A 424 -13.45 -7.59 -14.99
N VAL A 425 -12.11 -7.48 -15.06
CA VAL A 425 -11.43 -6.34 -15.71
C VAL A 425 -11.03 -6.61 -17.18
N GLY A 426 -11.46 -7.75 -17.73
CA GLY A 426 -11.27 -8.17 -19.11
C GLY A 426 -10.08 -9.10 -19.33
N ASN A 427 -10.03 -9.74 -20.51
CA ASN A 427 -9.08 -10.80 -20.86
C ASN A 427 -9.07 -11.95 -19.83
N GLY A 428 -10.20 -12.23 -19.19
CA GLY A 428 -10.33 -13.25 -18.14
C GLY A 428 -9.63 -12.92 -16.82
N LEU A 429 -9.15 -11.69 -16.61
CA LEU A 429 -8.57 -11.25 -15.34
C LEU A 429 -9.68 -10.80 -14.39
N VAL A 430 -9.76 -11.40 -13.21
CA VAL A 430 -10.72 -11.01 -12.17
C VAL A 430 -9.96 -10.44 -10.99
N HIS A 431 -10.25 -9.18 -10.67
CA HIS A 431 -9.79 -8.53 -9.47
C HIS A 431 -10.71 -8.89 -8.31
N LEU A 432 -10.19 -9.53 -7.27
CA LEU A 432 -10.94 -9.93 -6.08
C LEU A 432 -10.94 -8.85 -4.99
N GLY A 433 -9.96 -7.94 -5.04
CA GLY A 433 -9.65 -7.04 -3.94
C GLY A 433 -9.20 -7.80 -2.68
N GLY A 434 -9.45 -7.21 -1.52
CA GLY A 434 -9.20 -7.82 -0.22
C GLY A 434 -8.55 -6.87 0.78
N ALA A 435 -8.55 -7.28 2.04
CA ALA A 435 -7.80 -6.67 3.14
C ALA A 435 -6.72 -7.63 3.64
N GLU A 436 -5.73 -7.17 4.41
CA GLU A 436 -4.56 -7.97 4.85
C GLU A 436 -4.92 -9.30 5.54
N ARG A 437 -6.10 -9.38 6.17
CA ARG A 437 -6.60 -10.63 6.78
C ARG A 437 -6.98 -11.72 5.78
N HIS A 438 -7.22 -11.36 4.51
CA HIS A 438 -7.65 -12.31 3.50
C HIS A 438 -6.46 -13.05 2.91
N VAL A 439 -6.67 -14.33 2.60
CA VAL A 439 -5.69 -15.17 1.92
C VAL A 439 -6.35 -15.90 0.75
N LEU A 440 -5.81 -15.70 -0.45
CA LEU A 440 -6.16 -16.48 -1.63
C LEU A 440 -5.23 -17.69 -1.76
N ARG A 441 -5.80 -18.88 -1.97
CA ARG A 441 -5.05 -20.10 -2.27
C ARG A 441 -5.54 -20.73 -3.57
N THR A 442 -4.63 -20.92 -4.51
CA THR A 442 -4.85 -21.62 -5.80
C THR A 442 -3.91 -22.83 -5.90
N GLY A 443 -3.88 -23.50 -7.05
CA GLY A 443 -3.07 -24.71 -7.19
C GLY A 443 -3.69 -25.94 -6.51
N LEU A 444 -5.01 -25.91 -6.28
CA LEU A 444 -5.75 -26.94 -5.57
C LEU A 444 -6.71 -27.64 -6.53
N VAL A 445 -7.00 -28.91 -6.28
CA VAL A 445 -8.04 -29.66 -6.99
C VAL A 445 -8.88 -30.38 -5.95
N ALA A 446 -10.21 -30.33 -6.07
CA ALA A 446 -11.12 -31.02 -5.16
C ALA A 446 -10.90 -32.54 -5.20
N ARG A 447 -10.59 -33.05 -6.40
CA ARG A 447 -10.34 -34.47 -6.67
C ARG A 447 -9.13 -34.67 -7.57
N PRO A 448 -8.45 -35.83 -7.54
CA PRO A 448 -7.44 -36.14 -8.55
C PRO A 448 -8.09 -36.22 -9.94
N THR A 449 -8.04 -35.13 -10.70
CA THR A 449 -8.56 -35.05 -12.09
C THR A 449 -7.52 -35.52 -13.11
N GLY A 450 -6.28 -35.77 -12.67
CA GLY A 450 -5.15 -36.04 -13.58
C GLY A 450 -4.66 -34.79 -14.31
N MET A 451 -5.25 -33.61 -14.04
CA MET A 451 -4.86 -32.32 -14.58
C MET A 451 -4.23 -31.43 -13.50
N LEU A 452 -3.26 -30.63 -13.90
CA LEU A 452 -2.70 -29.59 -13.05
C LEU A 452 -3.64 -28.37 -13.05
N PRO A 453 -3.84 -27.73 -11.89
CA PRO A 453 -4.48 -26.42 -11.80
C PRO A 453 -3.80 -25.41 -12.73
N VAL A 454 -4.59 -24.53 -13.34
CA VAL A 454 -4.13 -23.58 -14.35
C VAL A 454 -4.34 -22.11 -13.97
N LEU A 455 -5.07 -21.84 -12.88
CA LEU A 455 -5.23 -20.48 -12.36
C LEU A 455 -3.88 -19.87 -11.97
N THR A 456 -3.61 -18.66 -12.45
CA THR A 456 -2.51 -17.84 -11.95
C THR A 456 -3.06 -16.71 -11.09
N THR A 457 -2.31 -16.39 -10.02
CA THR A 457 -2.70 -15.37 -9.04
C THR A 457 -1.61 -14.35 -8.88
N THR A 458 -2.01 -13.09 -8.81
CA THR A 458 -1.14 -11.94 -8.56
C THR A 458 -1.74 -11.04 -7.48
N GLY A 459 -0.94 -10.08 -7.00
CA GLY A 459 -1.37 -9.11 -5.99
C GLY A 459 -1.48 -9.69 -4.58
N ARG A 460 -1.44 -8.79 -3.59
CA ARG A 460 -1.75 -9.05 -2.18
C ARG A 460 -2.23 -7.76 -1.53
N PRO A 461 -3.28 -7.77 -0.70
CA PRO A 461 -3.74 -6.56 -0.03
C PRO A 461 -2.64 -5.86 0.78
N GLY A 462 -2.58 -4.53 0.70
CA GLY A 462 -1.78 -3.69 1.60
C GLY A 462 -0.85 -2.71 0.88
N VAL A 463 0.13 -2.18 1.63
CA VAL A 463 1.21 -1.32 1.11
C VAL A 463 2.51 -2.10 1.19
N ARG A 464 3.25 -2.19 0.09
CA ARG A 464 4.53 -2.91 0.05
C ARG A 464 5.62 -2.08 -0.60
N ALA A 465 6.84 -2.29 -0.13
CA ALA A 465 8.03 -1.76 -0.80
C ALA A 465 8.35 -2.63 -2.02
N ASP A 466 8.55 -1.99 -3.17
CA ASP A 466 8.93 -2.64 -4.43
C ASP A 466 10.45 -2.83 -4.57
#